data_AF-A0A519NA37-F1
#
_entry.id   AF-A0A519NA37-F1
#
_cell.length_a   1.000
_cell.length_b   1.000
_cell.length_c   1.000
_cell.angle_alpha   90.00
_cell.angle_beta   90.00
_cell.angle_gamma   90.00
#
_symmetry.space_group_name_H-M   'P 1'
#
loop_
_entity.id
_entity.type
_entity.pdbx_description
1 polymer ?
#
loop_
_entity_poly.entity_id
_entity_poly.type
_entity_poly.pdbx_seq_one_letter_code
_entity_poly.pdbx_strand_id
1 'polypeptide(L)'
;MNLNLFAYSIFLAIAVFIIGFVGQICYRNGNVFVLALIPGHRDLCVKINRTLLTGYYLVNVGYAATTLASWEPISNFAQVVESVAQKTAIIVSILTVLHYLNIFLISNHVKKLIQ
;
A
#
# COMPACT_ATOMS: atom_id res chain seq x y z
N MET A 1 -22.47 -6.50 -22.14
CA MET A 1 -21.41 -6.72 -21.14
C MET A 1 -21.33 -5.49 -20.27
N ASN A 2 -21.37 -5.60 -18.93
CA ASN A 2 -21.31 -4.43 -18.06
C ASN A 2 -19.83 -4.00 -17.93
N LEU A 3 -19.45 -2.95 -18.66
CA LEU A 3 -18.06 -2.45 -18.71
C LEU A 3 -17.55 -2.04 -17.33
N ASN A 4 -18.44 -1.57 -16.43
CA ASN A 4 -18.09 -1.26 -15.05
C ASN A 4 -17.61 -2.50 -14.30
N LEU A 5 -18.37 -3.60 -14.34
CA LEU A 5 -17.97 -4.85 -13.66
C LEU A 5 -16.65 -5.40 -14.20
N PHE A 6 -16.42 -5.26 -15.51
CA PHE A 6 -15.15 -5.62 -16.12
C PHE A 6 -13.99 -4.75 -15.60
N ALA A 7 -14.17 -3.43 -15.55
CA ALA A 7 -13.19 -2.50 -15.00
C ALA A 7 -12.90 -2.76 -13.51
N TYR A 8 -13.94 -3.00 -12.70
CA TYR A 8 -13.81 -3.31 -11.27
C TYR A 8 -12.99 -4.57 -11.05
N SER A 9 -13.23 -5.60 -11.87
CA SER A 9 -12.50 -6.87 -11.78
C SER A 9 -11.01 -6.69 -12.08
N ILE A 10 -10.67 -5.93 -13.13
CA ILE A 10 -9.27 -5.63 -13.46
C ILE A 10 -8.61 -4.82 -12.36
N PHE A 11 -9.27 -3.75 -11.90
CA PHE A 11 -8.74 -2.90 -10.83
C PHE A 11 -8.52 -3.67 -9.53
N LEU A 12 -9.48 -4.51 -9.12
CA LEU A 12 -9.34 -5.33 -7.92
C LEU A 12 -8.21 -6.36 -8.07
N ALA A 13 -8.05 -6.99 -9.23
CA ALA A 13 -6.95 -7.91 -9.47
C ALA A 13 -5.58 -7.21 -9.32
N ILE A 14 -5.44 -6.02 -9.91
CA ILE A 14 -4.24 -5.18 -9.76
C ILE A 14 -4.04 -4.77 -8.30
N ALA A 15 -5.09 -4.32 -7.62
CA ALA A 15 -5.02 -3.88 -6.23
C ALA A 15 -4.60 -5.03 -5.31
N VAL A 16 -5.20 -6.21 -5.42
CA VAL A 16 -4.83 -7.41 -4.65
C VAL A 16 -3.37 -7.80 -4.91
N PHE A 17 -2.95 -7.77 -6.18
CA PHE A 17 -1.56 -8.04 -6.53
C PHE A 17 -0.59 -7.05 -5.85
N ILE A 18 -0.88 -5.74 -5.92
CA ILE A 18 -0.07 -4.70 -5.26
C ILE A 18 -0.05 -4.93 -3.74
N ILE A 19 -1.22 -5.08 -3.12
CA ILE A 19 -1.39 -5.25 -1.67
C ILE A 19 -0.58 -6.44 -1.17
N GLY A 20 -0.70 -7.58 -1.83
CA GLY A 20 0.00 -8.81 -1.43
C GLY A 20 1.50 -8.72 -1.70
N PHE A 21 1.87 -8.40 -2.93
CA PHE A 21 3.26 -8.49 -3.38
C PHE A 21 4.13 -7.37 -2.82
N VAL A 22 3.70 -6.11 -2.96
CA VAL A 22 4.45 -4.95 -2.48
C VAL A 22 4.46 -4.92 -0.96
N GLY A 23 3.33 -5.23 -0.32
CA GLY A 23 3.26 -5.37 1.14
C GLY A 23 4.28 -6.37 1.69
N GLN A 24 4.40 -7.54 1.05
CA GLN A 24 5.38 -8.56 1.46
C GLN A 24 6.83 -8.13 1.25
N ILE A 25 7.13 -7.42 0.15
CA ILE A 25 8.46 -6.86 -0.11
C ILE A 25 8.82 -5.82 0.96
N CYS A 26 7.91 -4.87 1.21
CA CYS A 26 8.09 -3.85 2.24
C CYS A 26 8.28 -4.48 3.62
N TYR A 27 7.50 -5.51 3.96
CA TYR A 27 7.65 -6.21 5.23
C TYR A 27 9.01 -6.90 5.34
N ARG A 28 9.42 -7.69 4.33
CA ARG A 28 10.72 -8.39 4.39
C ARG A 28 11.89 -7.43 4.50
N ASN A 29 11.91 -6.39 3.66
CA ASN A 29 13.01 -5.42 3.63
C ASN A 29 12.96 -4.48 4.84
N GLY A 30 11.77 -4.13 5.32
CA GLY A 30 11.55 -3.30 6.50
C GLY A 30 12.09 -3.95 7.78
N ASN A 31 11.97 -5.27 7.93
CA ASN A 31 12.56 -5.97 9.07
C ASN A 31 14.10 -5.84 9.08
N VAL A 32 14.74 -5.91 7.92
CA VAL A 32 16.20 -5.72 7.80
C VAL A 32 16.59 -4.28 8.14
N PHE A 33 15.85 -3.30 7.60
CA PHE A 33 16.10 -1.88 7.83
C PHE A 33 15.93 -1.48 9.30
N VAL A 34 14.80 -1.84 9.92
CA VAL A 34 14.52 -1.50 11.33
C VAL A 34 15.50 -2.20 12.26
N LEU A 35 15.83 -3.47 12.02
CA LEU A 35 16.82 -4.19 12.85
C LEU A 35 18.21 -3.54 12.81
N ALA A 36 18.63 -3.00 11.66
CA ALA A 36 19.89 -2.28 11.54
C ALA A 36 19.90 -0.96 12.35
N LEU A 37 18.74 -0.33 12.53
CA LEU A 37 18.60 0.89 13.35
C LEU A 37 18.57 0.62 14.85
N ILE A 38 18.01 -0.53 15.27
CA ILE A 38 17.86 -0.92 16.68
C ILE A 38 18.44 -2.32 16.94
N PRO A 39 19.76 -2.50 16.82
CA PRO A 39 20.40 -3.79 17.02
C PRO A 39 20.13 -4.33 18.43
N GLY A 40 19.90 -5.64 18.54
CA GLY A 40 19.56 -6.31 19.81
C GLY A 40 18.06 -6.37 20.13
N HIS A 41 17.21 -5.58 19.46
CA HIS A 41 15.76 -5.52 19.72
C HIS A 41 14.93 -6.19 18.62
N ARG A 42 15.21 -7.46 18.31
CA ARG A 42 14.53 -8.22 17.24
C ARG A 42 13.00 -8.28 17.40
N ASP A 43 12.49 -8.52 18.60
CA ASP A 43 11.05 -8.61 18.83
C ASP A 43 10.34 -7.27 18.58
N LEU A 44 10.97 -6.16 18.98
CA LEU A 44 10.43 -4.83 18.75
C LEU A 44 10.42 -4.49 17.26
N CYS A 45 11.49 -4.82 16.53
CA CYS A 45 11.56 -4.68 15.08
C CYS A 45 10.37 -5.38 14.38
N VAL A 46 10.12 -6.65 14.70
CA VAL A 46 9.02 -7.42 14.12
C VAL A 46 7.67 -6.79 14.44
N LYS A 47 7.47 -6.32 15.68
CA LYS A 47 6.23 -5.64 16.10
C LYS A 47 6.00 -4.33 15.34
N ILE A 48 7.00 -3.46 15.26
CA ILE A 48 6.92 -2.18 14.52
C ILE A 48 6.52 -2.45 13.08
N ASN A 49 7.21 -3.37 12.42
CA ASN A 49 6.99 -3.62 11.01
C ASN A 49 5.63 -4.32 10.74
N ARG A 50 5.12 -5.13 11.68
CA ARG A 50 3.74 -5.66 11.61
C ARG A 50 2.70 -4.56 11.73
N THR A 51 2.91 -3.58 12.63
CA THR A 51 2.03 -2.43 12.75
C THR A 51 2.01 -1.60 11.46
N LEU A 52 3.18 -1.34 10.87
CA LEU A 52 3.28 -0.63 9.60
C LEU A 52 2.61 -1.39 8.45
N LEU A 53 2.79 -2.71 8.38
CA LEU A 53 2.12 -3.55 7.39
C LEU A 53 0.59 -3.53 7.57
N THR A 54 0.11 -3.51 8.81
CA THR A 54 -1.33 -3.39 9.11
C THR A 54 -1.87 -2.06 8.62
N GLY A 55 -1.17 -0.95 8.87
CA GLY A 55 -1.53 0.37 8.35
C GLY A 55 -1.54 0.41 6.81
N TYR A 56 -0.54 -0.22 6.18
CA TYR A 56 -0.49 -0.38 4.72
C TYR A 56 -1.74 -1.12 4.19
N TYR A 57 -2.17 -2.20 4.83
CA TYR A 57 -3.40 -2.90 4.42
C TYR A 57 -4.65 -2.05 4.59
N LEU A 58 -4.79 -1.33 5.72
CA LEU A 58 -5.94 -0.46 5.97
C LEU A 58 -6.07 0.64 4.91
N VAL A 59 -4.97 1.30 4.55
CA VAL A 59 -4.95 2.34 3.51
C VAL A 59 -5.38 1.77 2.16
N ASN A 60 -4.84 0.62 1.76
CA ASN A 60 -5.18 0.01 0.48
C ASN A 60 -6.63 -0.48 0.40
N VAL A 61 -7.11 -1.18 1.43
CA VAL A 61 -8.50 -1.66 1.49
C VAL A 61 -9.46 -0.48 1.51
N GLY A 62 -9.16 0.56 2.30
CA GLY A 62 -9.94 1.79 2.33
C GLY A 62 -9.99 2.47 0.96
N TYR A 63 -8.85 2.63 0.29
CA TYR A 63 -8.79 3.21 -1.05
C TYR A 63 -9.58 2.40 -2.09
N ALA A 64 -9.45 1.07 -2.08
CA ALA A 64 -10.16 0.21 -3.01
C ALA A 64 -11.69 0.31 -2.81
N ALA A 65 -12.15 0.30 -1.55
CA ALA A 65 -13.56 0.43 -1.22
C ALA A 65 -14.13 1.80 -1.65
N THR A 66 -13.44 2.90 -1.35
CA THR A 66 -13.89 4.25 -1.73
C THR A 66 -13.87 4.46 -3.24
N THR A 67 -12.86 3.92 -3.93
CA THR A 67 -12.76 3.96 -5.39
C THR A 67 -13.92 3.24 -6.05
N LEU A 68 -14.27 2.02 -5.60
CA LEU A 68 -15.41 1.28 -6.13
C LEU A 68 -16.75 1.99 -5.84
N ALA A 69 -16.91 2.57 -4.64
CA ALA A 69 -18.13 3.26 -4.25
C ALA A 69 -18.38 4.57 -5.05
N SER A 70 -17.33 5.19 -5.58
CA SER A 70 -17.38 6.48 -6.29
C SER A 70 -17.10 6.36 -7.79
N TRP A 71 -17.16 5.14 -8.35
CA TRP A 71 -16.77 4.89 -9.73
C TRP A 71 -17.84 5.33 -10.73
N GLU A 72 -17.48 6.23 -11.63
CA GLU A 72 -18.39 6.77 -12.67
C GLU A 72 -18.78 5.74 -13.76
N PRO A 73 -19.98 5.84 -14.36
CA PRO A 73 -20.39 4.94 -15.44
C PRO A 73 -19.43 4.96 -16.65
N ILE A 74 -18.98 3.78 -17.07
CA ILE A 74 -18.09 3.59 -18.22
C ILE A 74 -18.92 3.31 -19.47
N SER A 75 -18.69 4.11 -20.50
CA SER A 75 -19.45 4.06 -21.76
C SER A 75 -18.70 3.35 -22.89
N ASN A 76 -17.39 3.19 -22.81
CA ASN A 76 -16.57 2.54 -23.85
C ASN A 76 -15.31 1.86 -23.28
N PHE A 77 -14.64 1.03 -24.10
CA PHE A 77 -13.44 0.30 -23.66
C PHE A 77 -12.22 1.19 -23.39
N ALA A 78 -12.09 2.33 -24.08
CA ALA A 78 -10.97 3.25 -23.81
C ALA A 78 -11.06 3.81 -22.38
N GLN A 79 -12.27 4.17 -21.94
CA GLN A 79 -12.54 4.62 -20.57
C GLN A 79 -12.27 3.53 -19.52
N VAL A 80 -12.40 2.23 -19.86
CA VAL A 80 -11.99 1.14 -18.95
C VAL A 80 -10.50 1.26 -18.64
N VAL A 81 -9.67 1.35 -19.69
CA VAL A 81 -8.21 1.41 -19.54
C VAL A 81 -7.79 2.69 -18.82
N GLU A 82 -8.34 3.83 -19.22
CA GLU A 82 -8.04 5.13 -18.64
C GLU A 82 -8.40 5.18 -17.15
N SER A 83 -9.63 4.76 -16.79
CA SER A 83 -10.10 4.78 -15.41
C SER A 83 -9.27 3.86 -14.50
N VAL A 84 -9.02 2.61 -14.95
CA VAL A 84 -8.19 1.67 -14.19
C VAL A 84 -6.76 2.20 -14.02
N ALA A 85 -6.16 2.75 -15.08
CA ALA A 85 -4.82 3.31 -15.02
C ALA A 85 -4.74 4.49 -14.05
N GLN A 86 -5.70 5.42 -14.11
CA GLN A 86 -5.73 6.59 -13.24
C GLN A 86 -5.86 6.20 -11.77
N LYS A 87 -6.81 5.31 -11.42
CA LYS A 87 -7.00 4.87 -10.03
C LYS A 87 -5.80 4.07 -9.52
N THR A 88 -5.20 3.23 -10.39
CA THR A 88 -3.97 2.51 -10.05
C THR A 88 -2.80 3.48 -9.80
N ALA A 89 -2.64 4.50 -10.64
CA ALA A 89 -1.60 5.51 -10.45
C ALA A 89 -1.74 6.24 -9.11
N ILE A 90 -2.98 6.61 -8.73
CA ILE A 90 -3.24 7.29 -7.46
C ILE A 90 -2.84 6.41 -6.26
N ILE A 91 -3.26 5.14 -6.20
CA ILE A 91 -2.87 4.28 -5.07
C ILE A 91 -1.36 4.07 -5.04
N VAL A 92 -0.71 3.83 -6.18
CA VAL A 92 0.74 3.67 -6.23
C VAL A 92 1.45 4.94 -5.72
N SER A 93 1.02 6.14 -6.12
CA SER A 93 1.56 7.40 -5.61
C SER A 93 1.36 7.55 -4.09
N ILE A 94 0.17 7.23 -3.57
CA ILE A 94 -0.09 7.24 -2.13
C ILE A 94 0.86 6.28 -1.40
N LEU A 95 1.05 5.07 -1.92
CA LEU A 95 1.94 4.08 -1.33
C LEU A 95 3.40 4.53 -1.36
N THR A 96 3.85 5.19 -2.43
CA THR A 96 5.18 5.79 -2.50
C THR A 96 5.38 6.81 -1.38
N VAL A 97 4.45 7.75 -1.22
CA VAL A 97 4.51 8.76 -0.16
C VAL A 97 4.49 8.11 1.22
N LEU A 98 3.58 7.16 1.45
CA LEU A 98 3.48 6.40 2.70
C LEU A 98 4.80 5.68 3.03
N HIS A 99 5.44 5.09 2.02
CA HIS A 99 6.71 4.38 2.21
C HIS A 99 7.84 5.32 2.65
N TYR A 100 7.98 6.47 2.01
CA TYR A 100 8.97 7.48 2.42
C TYR A 100 8.68 8.04 3.82
N LEU A 101 7.41 8.29 4.14
CA LEU A 101 6.99 8.70 5.48
C LEU A 101 7.36 7.65 6.54
N ASN A 102 7.11 6.36 6.25
CA ASN A 102 7.48 5.27 7.16
C ASN A 102 8.99 5.25 7.44
N ILE A 103 9.82 5.36 6.40
CA ILE A 103 11.29 5.41 6.54
C ILE A 103 11.72 6.62 7.39
N PHE A 104 11.14 7.79 7.13
CA PHE A 104 11.44 9.03 7.86
C PHE A 104 11.08 8.91 9.35
N LEU A 105 9.86 8.46 9.67
CA LEU A 105 9.38 8.32 11.05
C LEU A 105 10.22 7.31 11.84
N ILE A 106 10.54 6.16 11.23
CA ILE A 106 11.38 5.15 11.87
C ILE A 106 12.77 5.71 12.15
N SER A 107 13.40 6.33 11.15
CA SER A 107 14.77 6.85 11.27
C SER A 107 14.90 7.94 12.36
N ASN A 108 13.89 8.81 12.48
CA ASN A 108 13.95 9.96 13.37
C ASN A 108 13.39 9.71 14.78
N HIS A 109 12.34 8.90 14.92
CA HIS A 109 11.66 8.69 16.21
C HIS A 109 12.06 7.38 16.88
N VAL A 110 12.20 6.28 16.13
CA VAL A 110 12.53 4.98 16.74
C VAL A 110 13.96 4.96 17.29
N LYS A 111 14.90 5.59 16.58
CA LYS A 111 16.29 5.74 17.07
C LYS A 111 16.36 6.47 18.42
N LYS A 112 15.46 7.42 18.68
CA LYS A 112 15.41 8.21 19.93
C LYS A 112 14.76 7.49 21.11
N LEU A 113 14.07 6.37 20.89
CA LEU A 113 13.41 5.63 21.98
C LEU A 113 14.37 4.69 22.74
N ILE A 114 15.55 4.43 22.18
CA ILE A 114 16.53 3.46 22.73
C ILE A 114 17.86 4.15 23.11
N GLN A 115 18.10 5.38 22.65
CA GLN A 115 19.15 6.26 23.19
C GLN A 115 18.65 6.96 24.45
#